data_AF-A0A9E4CVA1-F1
#
_entry.id   AF-A0A9E4CVA1-F1
#
_cell.length_a   1.000
_cell.length_b   1.000
_cell.length_c   1.000
_cell.angle_alpha   90.00
_cell.angle_beta   90.00
_cell.angle_gamma   90.00
#
_symmetry.space_group_name_H-M   'P 1'
#
loop_
_entity.id
_entity.type
_entity.pdbx_description
1 polymer ?
#
loop_
_entity_poly.entity_id
_entity_poly.type
_entity_poly.pdbx_seq_one_letter_code
_entity_poly.pdbx_strand_id
1 'polypeptide(L)'
;MTVAEHWEDLVTTALLGTDRRAVPEPPDGGLADLVADLSATRPTADAAALLLSQVAATTAVRRAGVLPGPAVPALVPPAADARPVTPPAATATWQRVVADWPVLEDEWVLAVVRSDRRLSPELVAPLLARHRGDQVRHARVLVAAGPLGEWMVKAIPRLGCAARAALQGPALAERLAELPELPIVPQHAELCACQGRGGAAEVAGVVAGGLSAGALTVADRAVLINLVARLHPSVLLPVAAALQRVDPSRPAIGLALALADLAALRHHLLTELEPA
;
A
#
# COMPACT_ATOMS: atom_id res chain seq x y z
N MET A 1 -23.49 39.11 -27.38
CA MET A 1 -23.32 37.67 -27.65
C MET A 1 -22.16 37.16 -26.81
N THR A 2 -22.37 36.08 -26.05
CA THR A 2 -21.31 35.45 -25.26
C THR A 2 -20.43 34.54 -26.13
N VAL A 3 -19.25 34.17 -25.64
CA VAL A 3 -18.37 33.19 -26.33
C VAL A 3 -19.05 31.83 -26.49
N ALA A 4 -19.97 31.47 -25.59
CA ALA A 4 -20.74 30.23 -25.67
C ALA A 4 -21.81 30.28 -26.78
N GLU A 5 -22.57 31.37 -26.84
CA GLU A 5 -23.57 31.62 -27.91
C GLU A 5 -22.89 31.69 -29.28
N HIS A 6 -21.76 32.39 -29.37
CA HIS A 6 -20.99 32.48 -30.61
C HIS A 6 -20.47 31.11 -31.08
N TRP A 7 -20.05 30.24 -30.15
CA TRP A 7 -19.64 28.88 -30.48
C TRP A 7 -20.78 28.06 -31.08
N GLU A 8 -21.99 28.16 -30.53
CA GLU A 8 -23.17 27.46 -31.05
C GLU A 8 -23.53 27.93 -32.46
N ASP A 9 -23.41 29.24 -32.72
CA ASP A 9 -23.62 29.81 -34.05
C ASP A 9 -22.55 29.35 -35.06
N LEU A 10 -21.27 29.29 -34.66
CA LEU A 10 -20.19 28.75 -35.51
C LEU A 10 -20.42 27.28 -35.87
N VAL A 11 -20.83 26.46 -34.89
CA VAL A 11 -21.15 25.04 -35.12
C VAL A 11 -22.35 24.91 -36.06
N THR A 12 -23.38 25.73 -35.86
CA THR A 12 -24.57 25.70 -36.72
C THR A 12 -24.25 26.13 -38.16
N THR A 13 -23.43 27.17 -38.34
CA THR A 13 -22.95 27.59 -39.66
C THR A 13 -22.06 26.51 -40.31
N ALA A 14 -21.22 25.81 -39.55
CA ALA A 14 -20.42 24.70 -40.06
C ALA A 14 -21.29 23.53 -40.56
N LEU A 15 -22.37 23.20 -39.84
CA LEU A 15 -23.28 22.11 -40.19
C LEU A 15 -24.17 22.45 -41.40
N LEU A 16 -24.59 23.71 -41.53
CA LEU A 16 -25.44 24.15 -42.64
C LEU A 16 -24.64 24.53 -43.90
N GLY A 17 -23.35 24.81 -43.75
CA GLY A 17 -22.46 25.28 -44.80
C GLY A 17 -22.47 26.80 -44.97
N THR A 18 -21.30 27.36 -45.28
CA THR A 18 -21.10 28.82 -45.42
C THR A 18 -21.83 29.43 -46.61
N ASP A 19 -22.25 28.62 -47.58
CA ASP A 19 -23.07 29.05 -48.72
C ASP A 19 -24.53 29.31 -48.35
N ARG A 20 -25.03 28.60 -47.33
CA ARG A 20 -26.43 28.68 -46.88
C ARG A 20 -26.61 29.58 -45.67
N ARG A 21 -25.56 29.75 -44.88
CA ARG A 21 -25.55 30.62 -43.70
C ARG A 21 -24.24 31.39 -43.66
N ALA A 22 -24.33 32.72 -43.59
CA ALA A 22 -23.18 33.57 -43.43
C ALA A 22 -22.43 33.22 -42.13
N VAL A 23 -21.11 33.40 -42.14
CA VAL A 23 -20.28 33.26 -40.94
C VAL A 23 -20.72 34.35 -39.94
N PRO A 24 -21.07 33.99 -38.70
CA PRO A 24 -21.46 34.98 -37.70
C PRO A 24 -20.29 35.94 -37.43
N GLU A 25 -20.60 37.19 -37.09
CA GLU A 25 -19.56 38.13 -36.63
C GLU A 25 -19.10 37.74 -35.22
N PRO A 26 -17.80 37.80 -34.92
CA PRO A 26 -17.31 37.53 -33.57
C PRO A 26 -17.82 38.59 -32.58
N PRO A 27 -18.06 38.23 -31.31
CA PRO A 27 -18.43 39.21 -30.30
C PRO A 27 -17.28 40.19 -30.05
N ASP A 28 -17.63 41.46 -29.77
CA ASP A 28 -16.66 42.53 -29.53
C ASP A 28 -15.64 42.18 -28.43
N GLY A 29 -14.41 42.66 -28.62
CA GLY A 29 -13.28 42.47 -27.70
C GLY A 29 -12.21 41.53 -28.25
N GLY A 30 -11.40 40.93 -27.37
CA GLY A 30 -10.17 40.23 -27.77
C GLY A 30 -10.37 39.02 -28.70
N LEU A 31 -11.59 38.46 -28.79
CA LEU A 31 -11.90 37.44 -29.79
C LEU A 31 -12.04 38.04 -31.20
N ALA A 32 -12.72 39.18 -31.33
CA ALA A 32 -12.82 39.91 -32.59
C ALA A 32 -11.45 40.39 -33.08
N ASP A 33 -10.61 40.90 -32.18
CA ASP A 33 -9.24 41.35 -32.49
C ASP A 33 -8.39 40.18 -33.01
N LEU A 34 -8.43 39.03 -32.33
CA LEU A 34 -7.70 37.83 -32.74
C LEU A 34 -8.17 37.29 -34.10
N VAL A 35 -9.49 37.33 -34.37
CA VAL A 35 -10.05 36.94 -35.66
C VAL A 35 -9.61 37.91 -36.76
N ALA A 36 -9.64 39.22 -36.50
CA ALA A 36 -9.18 40.23 -37.43
C ALA A 36 -7.69 40.06 -37.78
N ASP A 37 -6.84 39.77 -36.80
CA ASP A 37 -5.41 39.50 -37.00
C ASP A 37 -5.19 38.24 -37.87
N LEU A 38 -5.93 37.16 -37.58
CA LEU A 38 -5.87 35.93 -38.38
C LEU A 38 -6.34 36.17 -39.82
N SER A 39 -7.39 36.96 -40.02
CA SER A 39 -7.90 37.32 -41.35
C SER A 39 -6.97 38.26 -42.11
N ALA A 40 -6.29 39.18 -41.42
CA ALA A 40 -5.31 40.08 -42.03
C ALA A 40 -4.11 39.33 -42.62
N THR A 41 -3.70 38.21 -42.01
CA THR A 41 -2.64 37.34 -42.55
C THR A 41 -3.09 36.49 -43.75
N ARG A 42 -4.39 36.48 -44.09
CA ARG A 42 -4.95 35.70 -45.19
C ARG A 42 -6.04 36.48 -45.96
N PRO A 43 -5.67 37.53 -46.73
CA PRO A 43 -6.62 38.50 -47.29
C PRO A 43 -7.59 37.93 -48.34
N THR A 44 -7.26 36.80 -48.96
CA THR A 44 -8.07 36.12 -49.98
C THR A 44 -8.83 34.92 -49.43
N ALA A 45 -9.05 34.86 -48.11
CA ALA A 45 -9.77 33.78 -47.46
C ALA A 45 -11.25 33.78 -47.86
N ASP A 46 -11.76 32.62 -48.27
CA ASP A 46 -13.18 32.41 -48.49
C ASP A 46 -13.94 32.28 -47.15
N ALA A 47 -15.26 32.20 -47.21
CA ALA A 47 -16.11 32.11 -46.02
C ALA A 47 -15.79 30.88 -45.15
N ALA A 48 -15.35 29.77 -45.76
CA ALA A 48 -14.95 28.57 -45.04
C ALA A 48 -13.66 28.79 -44.24
N ALA A 49 -12.66 29.46 -44.82
CA ALA A 49 -11.44 29.82 -44.14
C ALA A 49 -11.66 30.83 -43.00
N LEU A 50 -12.60 31.77 -43.16
CA LEU A 50 -13.01 32.68 -42.09
C LEU A 50 -13.67 31.92 -40.92
N LEU A 51 -14.59 30.99 -41.23
CA LEU A 51 -15.24 30.14 -40.23
C LEU A 51 -14.22 29.33 -39.42
N LEU A 52 -13.25 28.70 -40.09
CA LEU A 52 -12.20 27.92 -39.41
C LEU A 52 -11.31 28.80 -38.52
N SER A 53 -11.02 30.03 -38.94
CA SER A 53 -10.24 30.99 -38.15
C SER A 53 -10.99 31.41 -36.88
N GLN A 54 -12.30 31.67 -36.99
CA GLN A 54 -13.15 31.98 -35.82
C GLN A 54 -13.31 30.78 -34.88
N VAL A 55 -13.43 29.56 -35.41
CA VAL A 55 -13.47 28.32 -34.60
C VAL A 55 -12.17 28.11 -33.84
N ALA A 56 -11.02 28.33 -34.48
CA ALA A 56 -9.72 28.20 -33.84
C ALA A 56 -9.54 29.24 -32.72
N ALA A 57 -9.87 30.50 -32.99
CA ALA A 57 -9.80 31.59 -32.01
C ALA A 57 -10.74 31.35 -30.82
N THR A 58 -12.00 30.96 -31.07
CA THR A 58 -12.98 30.65 -30.03
C THR A 58 -12.55 29.45 -29.19
N THR A 59 -11.97 28.42 -29.81
CA THR A 59 -11.42 27.26 -29.10
C THR A 59 -10.23 27.65 -28.21
N ALA A 60 -9.35 28.51 -28.70
CA ALA A 60 -8.23 29.03 -27.93
C ALA A 60 -8.71 29.83 -26.72
N VAL A 61 -9.67 30.74 -26.88
CA VAL A 61 -10.26 31.52 -25.77
C VAL A 61 -10.93 30.60 -24.74
N ARG A 62 -11.69 29.61 -25.18
CA ARG A 62 -12.35 28.66 -24.27
C ARG A 62 -11.38 27.78 -23.48
N ARG A 63 -10.20 27.48 -24.04
CA ARG A 63 -9.15 26.71 -23.36
C ARG A 63 -8.22 27.59 -22.53
N ALA A 64 -7.92 28.80 -22.98
CA ALA A 64 -7.06 29.76 -22.30
C ALA A 64 -7.79 30.50 -21.16
N GLY A 65 -9.12 30.51 -21.14
CA GLY A 65 -9.95 31.05 -20.05
C GLY A 65 -10.01 30.16 -18.80
N VAL A 66 -9.32 29.02 -18.77
CA VAL A 66 -9.18 28.21 -17.56
C VAL A 66 -8.12 28.86 -16.67
N LEU A 67 -8.56 29.82 -15.86
CA LEU A 67 -7.72 30.38 -14.81
C LEU A 67 -7.35 29.26 -13.82
N PRO A 68 -6.10 29.22 -13.31
CA PRO A 68 -5.78 28.32 -12.22
C PRO A 68 -6.77 28.56 -11.08
N GLY A 69 -7.24 27.48 -10.47
CA GLY A 69 -8.07 27.55 -9.27
C GLY A 69 -7.36 28.35 -8.17
N PRO A 70 -8.09 28.73 -7.11
CA PRO A 70 -7.50 29.42 -5.97
C PRO A 70 -6.28 28.65 -5.43
N ALA A 71 -5.26 29.38 -4.98
CA ALA A 71 -4.06 28.79 -4.43
C ALA A 71 -4.43 27.83 -3.28
N VAL A 72 -4.00 26.57 -3.40
CA VAL A 72 -4.18 25.58 -2.35
C VAL A 72 -3.15 25.87 -1.24
N PRO A 73 -3.54 25.89 0.05
CA PRO A 73 -2.60 26.03 1.14
C PRO A 73 -1.46 25.01 1.04
N ALA A 74 -0.23 25.44 1.32
CA ALA A 74 0.91 24.53 1.33
C ALA A 74 0.68 23.41 2.37
N LEU A 75 1.05 22.19 1.99
CA LEU A 75 1.04 21.05 2.90
C LEU A 75 2.06 21.30 4.02
N VAL A 76 1.57 21.48 5.24
CA VAL A 76 2.41 21.55 6.45
C VAL A 76 3.04 20.17 6.66
N PRO A 77 4.36 20.03 6.83
CA PRO A 77 4.99 18.72 7.05
C PRO A 77 4.60 18.10 8.41
N PRO A 78 4.73 16.77 8.58
CA PRO A 78 4.56 16.13 9.88
C PRO A 78 5.60 16.65 10.90
N ALA A 79 5.29 16.49 12.20
CA ALA A 79 6.27 16.74 13.25
C ALA A 79 7.49 15.81 13.09
N ALA A 80 8.67 16.29 13.51
CA ALA A 80 9.89 15.51 13.46
C ALA A 80 9.82 14.29 14.38
N ASP A 81 10.34 13.16 13.92
CA ASP A 81 10.47 11.91 14.69
C ASP A 81 11.96 11.55 14.77
N ALA A 82 12.49 11.50 16.00
CA ALA A 82 13.90 11.24 16.26
C ALA A 82 14.28 9.75 16.12
N ARG A 83 13.31 8.83 16.18
CA ARG A 83 13.55 7.38 16.09
C ARG A 83 14.20 7.01 14.77
N PRO A 84 15.24 6.17 14.70
CA PRO A 84 15.85 5.80 13.43
C PRO A 84 14.85 5.10 12.49
N VAL A 85 14.99 5.33 11.17
CA VAL A 85 14.17 4.62 10.17
C VAL A 85 14.53 3.14 10.15
N THR A 86 13.56 2.27 9.87
CA THR A 86 13.82 0.86 9.53
C THR A 86 14.81 0.76 8.36
N PRO A 87 15.81 -0.13 8.42
CA PRO A 87 16.78 -0.29 7.33
C PRO A 87 16.08 -0.78 6.04
N PRO A 88 16.66 -0.53 4.85
CA PRO A 88 16.08 -1.01 3.58
C PRO A 88 15.86 -2.52 3.52
N ALA A 89 16.70 -3.31 4.22
CA ALA A 89 16.53 -4.75 4.35
C ALA A 89 15.19 -5.11 5.03
N ALA A 90 14.82 -4.41 6.10
CA ALA A 90 13.55 -4.65 6.80
C ALA A 90 12.34 -4.30 5.92
N THR A 91 12.45 -3.27 5.07
CA THR A 91 11.43 -2.96 4.05
C THR A 91 11.25 -4.12 3.07
N ALA A 92 12.35 -4.69 2.56
CA ALA A 92 12.30 -5.84 1.66
C ALA A 92 11.75 -7.09 2.36
N THR A 93 12.14 -7.33 3.62
CA THR A 93 11.62 -8.40 4.46
C THR A 93 10.12 -8.27 4.64
N TRP A 94 9.59 -7.08 4.93
CA TRP A 94 8.15 -6.85 5.02
C TRP A 94 7.41 -7.16 3.72
N GLN A 95 7.94 -6.73 2.57
CA GLN A 95 7.34 -7.03 1.26
C GLN A 95 7.23 -8.55 1.03
N ARG A 96 8.28 -9.29 1.41
CA ARG A 96 8.29 -10.75 1.37
C ARG A 96 7.29 -11.37 2.34
N VAL A 97 7.23 -10.86 3.58
CA VAL A 97 6.25 -11.30 4.59
C VAL A 97 4.83 -11.15 4.08
N VAL A 98 4.47 -10.02 3.48
CA VAL A 98 3.10 -9.81 2.99
C VAL A 98 2.78 -10.68 1.77
N ALA A 99 3.77 -10.96 0.92
CA ALA A 99 3.60 -11.80 -0.27
C ALA A 99 3.48 -13.29 0.09
N ASP A 100 4.38 -13.80 0.93
CA ASP A 100 4.56 -15.24 1.14
C ASP A 100 3.98 -15.71 2.49
N TRP A 101 4.13 -14.90 3.53
CA TRP A 101 3.93 -15.31 4.93
C TRP A 101 3.20 -14.26 5.79
N PRO A 102 1.96 -13.86 5.44
CA PRO A 102 1.26 -12.74 6.08
C PRO A 102 1.00 -12.95 7.59
N VAL A 103 1.12 -14.19 8.08
CA VAL A 103 1.05 -14.53 9.52
C VAL A 103 2.13 -13.84 10.35
N LEU A 104 3.27 -13.46 9.74
CA LEU A 104 4.38 -12.79 10.41
C LEU A 104 4.25 -11.25 10.41
N GLU A 105 3.27 -10.69 9.72
CA GLU A 105 3.15 -9.24 9.55
C GLU A 105 2.98 -8.51 10.89
N ASP A 106 2.15 -9.07 11.80
CA ASP A 106 1.97 -8.52 13.15
C ASP A 106 3.27 -8.54 13.97
N GLU A 107 4.05 -9.61 13.83
CA GLU A 107 5.34 -9.74 14.54
C GLU A 107 6.38 -8.78 13.98
N TRP A 108 6.41 -8.58 12.67
CA TRP A 108 7.26 -7.58 12.04
C TRP A 108 6.95 -6.17 12.56
N VAL A 109 5.68 -5.75 12.54
CA VAL A 109 5.29 -4.41 13.02
C VAL A 109 5.62 -4.25 14.50
N LEU A 110 5.37 -5.27 15.32
CA LEU A 110 5.75 -5.24 16.74
C LEU A 110 7.27 -5.16 16.95
N ALA A 111 8.06 -5.85 16.13
CA ALA A 111 9.51 -5.78 16.20
C ALA A 111 10.03 -4.37 15.86
N VAL A 112 9.41 -3.68 14.89
CA VAL A 112 9.71 -2.27 14.60
C VAL A 112 9.41 -1.38 15.80
N VAL A 113 8.24 -1.54 16.43
CA VAL A 113 7.86 -0.77 17.63
C VAL A 113 8.81 -1.06 18.80
N ARG A 114 9.14 -2.32 19.05
CA ARG A 114 10.02 -2.75 20.15
C ARG A 114 11.47 -2.32 19.97
N SER A 115 11.94 -2.17 18.74
CA SER A 115 13.29 -1.68 18.42
C SER A 115 13.41 -0.15 18.45
N ASP A 116 12.33 0.55 18.85
CA ASP A 116 12.23 2.02 18.85
C ASP A 116 12.60 2.65 17.50
N ARG A 117 12.19 1.97 16.41
CA ARG A 117 12.38 2.45 15.03
C ARG A 117 11.07 3.00 14.50
N ARG A 118 11.19 3.93 13.54
CA ARG A 118 10.05 4.40 12.74
C ARG A 118 10.01 3.69 11.39
N LEU A 119 8.81 3.44 10.88
CA LEU A 119 8.62 2.84 9.57
C LEU A 119 9.29 3.66 8.47
N SER A 120 9.78 2.96 7.44
CA SER A 120 10.16 3.63 6.20
C SER A 120 8.95 4.34 5.59
N PRO A 121 9.09 5.59 5.10
CA PRO A 121 7.96 6.37 4.58
C PRO A 121 7.16 5.65 3.49
N GLU A 122 7.80 4.85 2.65
CA GLU A 122 7.11 4.07 1.61
C GLU A 122 6.18 2.98 2.14
N LEU A 123 6.36 2.54 3.41
CA LEU A 123 5.54 1.49 4.02
C LEU A 123 4.29 2.03 4.72
N VAL A 124 4.29 3.31 5.11
CA VAL A 124 3.22 3.87 5.95
C VAL A 124 1.86 3.82 5.25
N ALA A 125 1.75 4.31 4.01
CA ALA A 125 0.50 4.26 3.26
C ALA A 125 0.00 2.83 2.99
N PRO A 126 0.83 1.90 2.46
CA PRO A 126 0.42 0.52 2.25
C PRO A 126 -0.06 -0.18 3.53
N LEU A 127 0.66 -0.04 4.65
CA LEU A 127 0.28 -0.64 5.92
C LEU A 127 -1.03 -0.07 6.48
N LEU A 128 -1.19 1.27 6.47
CA LEU A 128 -2.44 1.91 6.92
C LEU A 128 -3.64 1.49 6.08
N ALA A 129 -3.47 1.43 4.75
CA ALA A 129 -4.53 1.02 3.84
C ALA A 129 -4.92 -0.45 4.05
N ARG A 130 -3.94 -1.34 4.22
CA ARG A 130 -4.15 -2.78 4.42
C ARG A 130 -4.89 -3.10 5.71
N HIS A 131 -4.56 -2.41 6.80
CA HIS A 131 -5.14 -2.66 8.12
C HIS A 131 -6.33 -1.79 8.46
N ARG A 132 -6.91 -1.09 7.47
CA ARG A 132 -8.03 -0.17 7.68
C ARG A 132 -9.24 -0.80 8.40
N GLY A 133 -9.49 -2.09 8.19
CA GLY A 133 -10.60 -2.83 8.82
C GLY A 133 -10.32 -3.37 10.22
N ASP A 134 -9.06 -3.36 10.67
CA ASP A 134 -8.63 -3.91 11.95
C ASP A 134 -8.06 -2.80 12.84
N GLN A 135 -8.77 -2.45 13.90
CA GLN A 135 -8.39 -1.33 14.75
C GLN A 135 -7.05 -1.56 15.47
N VAL A 136 -6.77 -2.79 15.91
CA VAL A 136 -5.54 -3.09 16.66
C VAL A 136 -4.34 -3.00 15.71
N ARG A 137 -4.43 -3.64 14.54
CA ARG A 137 -3.35 -3.58 13.54
C ARG A 137 -3.14 -2.17 13.01
N HIS A 138 -4.22 -1.44 12.74
CA HIS A 138 -4.15 -0.04 12.30
C HIS A 138 -3.44 0.84 13.34
N ALA A 139 -3.79 0.67 14.62
CA ALA A 139 -3.15 1.40 15.71
C ALA A 139 -1.67 1.02 15.88
N ARG A 140 -1.27 -0.25 15.71
CA ARG A 140 0.14 -0.65 15.71
C ARG A 140 0.93 0.05 14.61
N VAL A 141 0.36 0.14 13.40
CA VAL A 141 0.97 0.85 12.28
C VAL A 141 1.11 2.34 12.59
N LEU A 142 0.10 2.97 13.20
CA LEU A 142 0.20 4.37 13.62
C LEU A 142 1.33 4.59 14.63
N VAL A 143 1.46 3.71 15.63
CA VAL A 143 2.57 3.77 16.61
C VAL A 143 3.93 3.63 15.92
N ALA A 144 4.04 2.67 15.00
CA ALA A 144 5.27 2.44 14.23
C ALA A 144 5.59 3.59 13.24
N ALA A 145 4.57 4.23 12.67
CA ALA A 145 4.73 5.37 11.76
C ALA A 145 5.00 6.70 12.49
N GLY A 146 4.55 6.83 13.73
CA GLY A 146 4.67 8.06 14.52
C GLY A 146 3.92 9.25 13.90
N PRO A 147 4.46 10.48 14.02
CA PRO A 147 3.81 11.69 13.50
C PRO A 147 3.50 11.65 12.00
N LEU A 148 4.28 10.91 11.21
CA LEU A 148 4.01 10.74 9.78
C LEU A 148 2.69 10.01 9.55
N GLY A 149 2.40 8.96 10.33
CA GLY A 149 1.15 8.20 10.21
C GLY A 149 -0.08 9.06 10.52
N GLU A 150 -0.03 9.82 11.62
CA GLU A 150 -1.10 10.74 12.01
C GLU A 150 -1.33 11.83 10.95
N TRP A 151 -0.24 12.40 10.46
CA TRP A 151 -0.27 13.39 9.39
C TRP A 151 -0.89 12.83 8.11
N MET A 152 -0.52 11.62 7.70
CA MET A 152 -1.07 10.97 6.51
C MET A 152 -2.56 10.65 6.65
N VAL A 153 -3.02 10.22 7.83
CA VAL A 153 -4.45 9.98 8.07
C VAL A 153 -5.23 11.30 8.02
N LYS A 154 -4.68 12.39 8.56
CA LYS A 154 -5.30 13.72 8.49
C LYS A 154 -5.36 14.26 7.06
N ALA A 155 -4.27 14.12 6.30
CA ALA A 155 -4.18 14.58 4.91
C ALA A 155 -4.99 13.70 3.95
N ILE A 156 -5.08 12.40 4.23
CA ILE A 156 -5.75 11.40 3.39
C ILE A 156 -6.69 10.55 4.27
N PRO A 157 -7.91 11.03 4.57
CA PRO A 157 -8.83 10.37 5.51
C PRO A 157 -9.18 8.91 5.17
N ARG A 158 -9.04 8.50 3.90
CA ARG A 158 -9.23 7.10 3.48
C ARG A 158 -8.19 6.13 4.04
N LEU A 159 -7.11 6.63 4.62
CA LEU A 159 -6.10 5.83 5.34
C LEU A 159 -6.46 5.63 6.81
N GLY A 160 -7.47 6.35 7.35
CA GLY A 160 -7.93 6.18 8.72
C GLY A 160 -8.71 4.88 8.94
N CYS A 161 -8.67 4.36 10.17
CA CYS A 161 -9.38 3.14 10.57
C CYS A 161 -10.89 3.26 10.27
N ALA A 162 -11.46 2.21 9.69
CA ALA A 162 -12.89 2.12 9.36
C ALA A 162 -13.69 1.24 10.35
N ALA A 163 -13.10 0.86 11.49
CA ALA A 163 -13.77 0.06 12.49
C ALA A 163 -15.01 0.79 13.04
N ARG A 164 -16.16 0.09 13.08
CA ARG A 164 -17.44 0.66 13.51
C ARG A 164 -17.52 0.96 15.00
N ALA A 165 -16.79 0.20 15.82
CA ALA A 165 -16.75 0.36 17.26
C ALA A 165 -15.30 0.59 17.68
N ALA A 166 -15.03 1.70 18.36
CA ALA A 166 -13.71 1.98 18.89
C ALA A 166 -13.48 1.16 20.17
N LEU A 167 -12.44 0.33 20.17
CA LEU A 167 -11.79 -0.18 21.36
C LEU A 167 -11.40 1.00 22.26
N GLN A 168 -11.70 0.87 23.54
CA GLN A 168 -11.37 1.86 24.57
C GLN A 168 -9.86 1.87 24.84
N GLY A 169 -9.31 3.03 25.20
CA GLY A 169 -7.87 3.27 25.40
C GLY A 169 -7.09 2.18 26.14
N PRO A 170 -7.50 1.74 27.34
CA PRO A 170 -6.73 0.74 28.10
C PRO A 170 -6.73 -0.64 27.42
N ALA A 171 -7.87 -1.08 26.85
CA ALA A 171 -7.96 -2.36 26.15
C ALA A 171 -7.15 -2.36 24.84
N LEU A 172 -7.11 -1.21 24.15
CA LEU A 172 -6.26 -1.05 22.97
C LEU A 172 -4.78 -1.12 23.36
N ALA A 173 -4.36 -0.43 24.42
CA ALA A 173 -2.97 -0.40 24.86
C ALA A 173 -2.42 -1.80 25.20
N GLU A 174 -3.20 -2.63 25.91
CA GLU A 174 -2.83 -4.02 26.22
C GLU A 174 -2.64 -4.85 24.94
N ARG A 175 -3.64 -4.80 24.03
CA ARG A 175 -3.61 -5.53 22.76
C ARG A 175 -2.54 -5.01 21.80
N LEU A 176 -2.10 -3.76 21.90
CA LEU A 176 -1.04 -3.21 21.06
C LEU A 176 0.31 -3.90 21.30
N ALA A 177 0.57 -4.43 22.49
CA ALA A 177 1.86 -5.05 22.84
C ALA A 177 1.95 -6.56 22.50
N GLU A 178 0.81 -7.20 22.24
CA GLU A 178 0.69 -8.65 22.15
C GLU A 178 0.48 -9.14 20.72
N LEU A 179 1.00 -10.31 20.39
CA LEU A 179 0.67 -10.94 19.11
C LEU A 179 -0.78 -11.47 19.15
N PRO A 180 -1.50 -11.47 18.01
CA PRO A 180 -2.79 -12.15 17.97
C PRO A 180 -2.60 -13.64 18.25
N GLU A 181 -3.57 -14.23 18.93
CA GLU A 181 -3.61 -15.67 19.13
C GLU A 181 -3.77 -16.37 17.78
N LEU A 182 -2.98 -17.43 17.58
CA LEU A 182 -3.11 -18.28 16.40
C LEU A 182 -3.64 -19.64 16.85
N PRO A 183 -4.58 -20.24 16.11
CA PRO A 183 -5.07 -21.56 16.44
C PRO A 183 -3.94 -22.58 16.24
N ILE A 184 -3.54 -23.20 17.35
CA ILE A 184 -2.58 -24.30 17.42
C ILE A 184 -3.28 -25.45 18.14
N VAL A 185 -3.12 -26.67 17.66
CA VAL A 185 -3.70 -27.84 18.32
C VAL A 185 -3.08 -28.01 19.72
N PRO A 186 -3.86 -28.35 20.76
CA PRO A 186 -3.35 -28.42 22.13
C PRO A 186 -2.12 -29.31 22.28
N GLN A 187 -2.02 -30.41 21.52
CA GLN A 187 -0.86 -31.31 21.56
C GLN A 187 0.45 -30.64 21.09
N HIS A 188 0.38 -29.56 20.31
CA HIS A 188 1.55 -28.83 19.83
C HIS A 188 1.78 -27.51 20.58
N ALA A 189 0.89 -27.13 21.51
CA ALA A 189 1.02 -25.87 22.24
C ALA A 189 2.28 -25.85 23.12
N GLU A 190 2.62 -27.00 23.73
CA GLU A 190 3.81 -27.16 24.58
C GLU A 190 5.12 -26.88 23.82
N LEU A 191 5.15 -27.19 22.51
CA LEU A 191 6.31 -26.94 21.65
C LEU A 191 6.64 -25.44 21.51
N CYS A 192 5.67 -24.55 21.74
CA CYS A 192 5.92 -23.10 21.72
C CYS A 192 6.74 -22.64 22.93
N ALA A 193 6.71 -23.39 24.04
CA ALA A 193 7.49 -23.11 25.24
C ALA A 193 8.92 -23.68 25.16
N CYS A 194 9.23 -24.52 24.16
CA CYS A 194 10.56 -25.09 23.97
C CYS A 194 11.59 -24.01 23.62
N GLN A 195 12.72 -24.00 24.33
CA GLN A 195 13.81 -23.04 24.14
C GLN A 195 15.18 -23.73 24.11
N GLY A 196 16.18 -23.02 23.60
CA GLY A 196 17.56 -23.49 23.54
C GLY A 196 17.75 -24.74 22.67
N ARG A 197 18.91 -25.41 22.84
CA ARG A 197 19.29 -26.56 22.02
C ARG A 197 18.41 -27.79 22.27
N GLY A 198 18.02 -28.04 23.53
CA GLY A 198 17.15 -29.16 23.90
C GLY A 198 15.76 -29.01 23.27
N GLY A 199 15.14 -27.84 23.45
CA GLY A 199 13.85 -27.54 22.84
C GLY A 199 13.88 -27.55 21.31
N ALA A 200 14.98 -27.07 20.71
CA ALA A 200 15.15 -27.14 19.26
C ALA A 200 15.14 -28.58 18.72
N ALA A 201 15.81 -29.52 19.41
CA ALA A 201 15.83 -30.93 19.02
C ALA A 201 14.45 -31.58 19.17
N GLU A 202 13.72 -31.25 20.22
CA GLU A 202 12.35 -31.73 20.47
C GLU A 202 11.39 -31.26 19.38
N VAL A 203 11.33 -29.95 19.12
CA VAL A 203 10.46 -29.37 18.07
C VAL A 203 10.81 -29.95 16.70
N ALA A 204 12.10 -30.01 16.36
CA ALA A 204 12.55 -30.60 15.11
C ALA A 204 12.17 -32.08 15.00
N GLY A 205 12.30 -32.85 16.09
CA GLY A 205 11.93 -34.26 16.15
C GLY A 205 10.44 -34.47 15.90
N VAL A 206 9.57 -33.67 16.52
CA VAL A 206 8.12 -33.77 16.32
C VAL A 206 7.73 -33.37 14.90
N VAL A 207 8.17 -32.19 14.43
CA VAL A 207 7.72 -31.66 13.14
C VAL A 207 8.36 -32.40 11.97
N ALA A 208 9.69 -32.47 11.91
CA ALA A 208 10.37 -33.13 10.79
C ALA A 208 10.20 -34.66 10.84
N GLY A 209 10.18 -35.25 12.04
CA GLY A 209 9.89 -36.67 12.21
C GLY A 209 8.45 -37.02 11.82
N GLY A 210 7.47 -36.20 12.22
CA GLY A 210 6.06 -36.38 11.85
C GLY A 210 5.82 -36.28 10.34
N LEU A 211 6.47 -35.32 9.66
CA LEU A 211 6.42 -35.18 8.20
C LEU A 211 7.09 -36.38 7.50
N SER A 212 8.22 -36.85 8.02
CA SER A 212 8.95 -38.00 7.46
C SER A 212 8.18 -39.31 7.65
N ALA A 213 7.48 -39.46 8.77
CA ALA A 213 6.64 -40.61 9.08
C ALA A 213 5.26 -40.57 8.39
N GLY A 214 4.89 -39.44 7.78
CA GLY A 214 3.56 -39.23 7.20
C GLY A 214 2.44 -39.01 8.23
N ALA A 215 2.79 -38.81 9.51
CA ALA A 215 1.84 -38.45 10.56
C ALA A 215 1.38 -37.00 10.45
N LEU A 216 2.24 -36.13 9.89
CA LEU A 216 1.89 -34.76 9.52
C LEU A 216 1.85 -34.66 7.99
N THR A 217 0.80 -34.04 7.48
CA THR A 217 0.51 -33.97 6.04
C THR A 217 0.18 -32.56 5.60
N VAL A 218 -0.14 -32.38 4.32
CA VAL A 218 -0.60 -31.09 3.78
C VAL A 218 -1.91 -30.61 4.44
N ALA A 219 -2.71 -31.53 5.00
CA ALA A 219 -3.90 -31.17 5.77
C ALA A 219 -3.55 -30.36 7.04
N ASP A 220 -2.37 -30.58 7.61
CA ASP A 220 -1.90 -29.92 8.83
C ASP A 220 -1.22 -28.57 8.55
N ARG A 221 -1.12 -28.15 7.27
CA ARG A 221 -0.36 -26.97 6.84
C ARG A 221 -0.67 -25.73 7.65
N ALA A 222 -1.95 -25.40 7.85
CA ALA A 222 -2.34 -24.19 8.57
C ALA A 222 -1.88 -24.21 10.04
N VAL A 223 -2.03 -25.36 10.71
CA VAL A 223 -1.61 -25.55 12.11
C VAL A 223 -0.08 -25.47 12.23
N LEU A 224 0.66 -26.08 11.30
CA LEU A 224 2.12 -26.05 11.32
C LEU A 224 2.69 -24.66 11.02
N ILE A 225 2.06 -23.90 10.11
CA ILE A 225 2.41 -22.50 9.87
C ILE A 225 2.24 -21.68 11.17
N ASN A 226 1.11 -21.83 11.84
CA ASN A 226 0.83 -21.14 13.10
C ASN A 226 1.81 -21.54 14.21
N LEU A 227 2.14 -22.83 14.29
CA LEU A 227 3.13 -23.34 15.22
C LEU A 227 4.49 -22.68 14.99
N VAL A 228 5.03 -22.73 13.76
CA VAL A 228 6.33 -22.13 13.42
C VAL A 228 6.34 -20.62 13.67
N ALA A 229 5.22 -19.93 13.39
CA ALA A 229 5.05 -18.51 13.69
C ALA A 229 5.00 -18.18 15.19
N ARG A 230 4.93 -19.18 16.08
CA ARG A 230 4.88 -19.00 17.54
C ARG A 230 6.00 -19.70 18.31
N LEU A 231 6.86 -20.46 17.63
CA LEU A 231 8.05 -21.05 18.25
C LEU A 231 8.95 -19.99 18.89
N HIS A 232 9.75 -20.37 19.88
CA HIS A 232 10.73 -19.47 20.43
C HIS A 232 11.82 -19.11 19.38
N PRO A 233 12.30 -17.85 19.31
CA PRO A 233 13.29 -17.44 18.30
C PRO A 233 14.57 -18.30 18.29
N SER A 234 15.00 -18.78 19.46
CA SER A 234 16.20 -19.61 19.60
C SER A 234 16.13 -20.97 18.90
N VAL A 235 14.93 -21.44 18.54
CA VAL A 235 14.75 -22.78 17.92
C VAL A 235 14.57 -22.71 16.40
N LEU A 236 14.37 -21.52 15.83
CA LEU A 236 13.98 -21.35 14.42
C LEU A 236 15.00 -21.91 13.43
N LEU A 237 16.29 -21.54 13.55
CA LEU A 237 17.33 -22.01 12.62
C LEU A 237 17.55 -23.53 12.70
N PRO A 238 17.70 -24.15 13.88
CA PRO A 238 17.76 -25.61 13.98
C PRO A 238 16.56 -26.32 13.37
N VAL A 239 15.34 -25.80 13.58
CA VAL A 239 14.11 -26.36 13.01
C VAL A 239 14.11 -26.24 11.49
N ALA A 240 14.49 -25.08 10.93
CA ALA A 240 14.64 -24.89 9.50
C ALA A 240 15.63 -25.90 8.88
N ALA A 241 16.79 -26.08 9.51
CA ALA A 241 17.81 -27.04 9.07
C ALA A 241 17.36 -28.50 9.19
N ALA A 242 16.49 -28.83 10.15
CA ALA A 242 15.90 -30.16 10.25
C ALA A 242 14.86 -30.42 9.15
N LEU A 243 14.00 -29.43 8.87
CA LEU A 243 12.99 -29.51 7.82
C LEU A 243 13.57 -29.64 6.42
N GLN A 244 14.72 -28.99 6.15
CA GLN A 244 15.47 -29.15 4.89
C GLN A 244 16.04 -30.56 4.68
N ARG A 245 16.13 -31.37 5.74
CA ARG A 245 16.64 -32.76 5.68
C ARG A 245 15.53 -33.81 5.56
N VAL A 246 14.26 -33.40 5.47
CA VAL A 246 13.15 -34.32 5.19
C VAL A 246 13.38 -34.95 3.82
N ASP A 247 13.18 -36.27 3.73
CA ASP A 247 13.41 -37.06 2.53
C ASP A 247 12.59 -36.52 1.33
N PRO A 248 13.24 -36.18 0.20
CA PRO A 248 12.59 -35.58 -0.96
C PRO A 248 11.60 -36.51 -1.66
N SER A 249 11.65 -37.82 -1.40
CA SER A 249 10.66 -38.78 -1.93
C SER A 249 9.31 -38.72 -1.21
N ARG A 250 9.22 -38.00 -0.08
CA ARG A 250 8.00 -37.91 0.73
C ARG A 250 7.00 -36.94 0.10
N PRO A 251 5.69 -37.29 0.08
CA PRO A 251 4.65 -36.38 -0.41
C PRO A 251 4.60 -35.02 0.30
N ALA A 252 5.09 -34.95 1.54
CA ALA A 252 5.09 -33.74 2.36
C ALA A 252 6.33 -32.83 2.16
N ILE A 253 7.24 -33.14 1.24
CA ILE A 253 8.48 -32.36 1.03
C ILE A 253 8.21 -30.87 0.75
N GLY A 254 7.21 -30.57 -0.07
CA GLY A 254 6.85 -29.18 -0.38
C GLY A 254 6.43 -28.39 0.86
N LEU A 255 5.73 -29.03 1.79
CA LEU A 255 5.37 -28.43 3.07
C LEU A 255 6.59 -28.25 3.98
N ALA A 256 7.47 -29.24 4.04
CA ALA A 256 8.70 -29.16 4.84
C ALA A 256 9.57 -27.97 4.41
N LEU A 257 9.79 -27.81 3.09
CA LEU A 257 10.57 -26.69 2.54
C LEU A 257 9.89 -25.34 2.82
N ALA A 258 8.57 -25.26 2.70
CA ALA A 258 7.82 -24.05 2.99
C ALA A 258 7.91 -23.66 4.47
N LEU A 259 7.83 -24.63 5.39
CA LEU A 259 8.00 -24.39 6.83
C LEU A 259 9.45 -24.01 7.18
N ALA A 260 10.43 -24.58 6.49
CA ALA A 260 11.84 -24.21 6.66
C ALA A 260 12.07 -22.75 6.24
N ASP A 261 11.49 -22.35 5.11
CA ASP A 261 11.55 -20.96 4.63
C ASP A 261 10.90 -19.98 5.61
N LEU A 262 9.70 -20.33 6.11
CA LEU A 262 9.01 -19.54 7.13
C LEU A 262 9.86 -19.36 8.39
N ALA A 263 10.47 -20.45 8.89
CA ALA A 263 11.32 -20.40 10.09
C ALA A 263 12.57 -19.54 9.87
N ALA A 264 13.23 -19.68 8.71
CA ALA A 264 14.40 -18.88 8.36
C ALA A 264 14.06 -17.39 8.17
N LEU A 265 12.96 -17.09 7.49
CA LEU A 265 12.50 -15.71 7.28
C LEU A 265 12.15 -15.05 8.62
N ARG A 266 11.44 -15.75 9.50
CA ARG A 266 11.09 -15.24 10.83
C ARG A 266 12.33 -14.97 11.68
N HIS A 267 13.34 -15.84 11.62
CA HIS A 267 14.60 -15.60 12.30
C HIS A 267 15.33 -14.36 11.75
N HIS A 268 15.39 -14.21 10.43
CA HIS A 268 15.99 -13.05 9.78
C HIS A 268 15.29 -11.74 10.17
N LEU A 269 13.95 -11.74 10.14
CA LEU A 269 13.11 -10.61 10.56
C LEU A 269 13.38 -10.15 11.99
N LEU A 270 13.57 -11.10 12.93
CA LEU A 270 13.79 -10.75 14.33
C LEU A 270 15.20 -10.19 14.53
N THR A 271 16.20 -10.77 13.87
CA THR A 271 17.61 -10.38 14.00
C THR A 271 17.95 -9.07 13.28
N GLU A 272 17.31 -8.76 12.15
CA GLU A 272 17.59 -7.52 11.40
C GLU A 272 17.13 -6.24 12.13
N LEU A 273 16.15 -6.39 13.03
CA LEU A 273 15.55 -5.29 13.79
C LEU A 273 16.10 -5.18 15.22
N GLU A 274 16.96 -6.10 15.65
CA GLU A 274 17.60 -6.00 16.96
C GLU A 274 18.46 -4.73 17.06
N PRO A 275 18.41 -4.00 18.20
CA PRO A 275 19.29 -2.87 18.43
C PRO A 275 20.75 -3.35 18.44
N ALA A 276 21.61 -2.67 17.68
CA ALA A 276 23.05 -2.93 17.61
C ALA A 276 23.77 -2.56 18.91
#